data_AF-A0A7C1N566-F1
#
_entry.id   AF-A0A7C1N566-F1
#
_cell.length_a   1.000
_cell.length_b   1.000
_cell.length_c   1.000
_cell.angle_alpha   90.00
_cell.angle_beta   90.00
_cell.angle_gamma   90.00
#
_symmetry.space_group_name_H-M   'P 1'
#
loop_
_entity.id
_entity.type
_entity.pdbx_description
1 polymer ?
#
loop_
_entity_poly.entity_id
_entity_poly.type
_entity_poly.pdbx_seq_one_letter_code
_entity_poly.pdbx_strand_id
1 'polypeptide(L)'
;MKNYLALPPAGITSLLGVMSCILIFMSALSSAQEIELPNDPLMGQKVFVKKGCIKCHSIFGSGGKVGRDFGKTLVNLGTPGILARMWNHSPEMSSLLKKNHKMPVFSEREMADFIAFIYFLGYLDEEGAPEKGRKVLKDKKCLACHKIGGEGKAIGPSLDKIRSYANPLSLAQRMWRYGARMSAVMADMGIQRPEFIGSEIIDLFAYLREISEYKTDAFSYLTPGRPTVGERLFEEKNCFKCHRIGNKGEALGPDITRTQLQISVTQIATLLWKHGPRVWEEMEKKGIDRPLFDDNELADLVAYLYYLKYTRQSGDFIAGQQLFIKKRCVKCHAVRGYGGNFAIDLAKTDGVDNYIKITTSMWNHNERMRMLMEKMGLPMPRFNEKEMTDLFFFLVSSRIKYEK
;
A
#
# COMPACT_ATOMS: atom_id res chain seq x y z
N MET A 1 16.92 -96.44 -15.73
CA MET A 1 18.11 -95.54 -15.70
C MET A 1 17.75 -94.41 -14.73
N LYS A 2 18.48 -94.07 -13.64
CA LYS A 2 19.89 -93.61 -13.54
C LYS A 2 20.13 -92.37 -14.41
N ASN A 3 20.45 -91.17 -13.91
CA ASN A 3 20.89 -90.66 -12.58
C ASN A 3 20.08 -89.36 -12.21
N TYR A 4 19.88 -88.88 -10.96
CA TYR A 4 20.82 -88.45 -9.89
C TYR A 4 21.77 -87.31 -10.38
N LEU A 5 22.02 -86.15 -9.74
CA LEU A 5 21.75 -85.46 -8.43
C LEU A 5 21.90 -83.90 -8.67
N ALA A 6 21.57 -82.90 -7.83
CA ALA A 6 20.87 -82.71 -6.53
C ALA A 6 20.56 -81.19 -6.26
N LEU A 7 19.97 -80.87 -5.09
CA LEU A 7 19.96 -79.57 -4.36
C LEU A 7 20.83 -79.74 -3.08
N PRO A 8 21.27 -78.72 -2.27
CA PRO A 8 20.67 -77.40 -1.93
C PRO A 8 21.77 -76.27 -1.87
N PRO A 9 21.78 -75.21 -1.01
CA PRO A 9 20.80 -74.62 -0.08
C PRO A 9 20.57 -73.09 -0.24
N ALA A 10 19.87 -72.49 0.74
CA ALA A 10 19.44 -71.10 0.74
C ALA A 10 20.56 -70.07 1.06
N GLY A 11 20.37 -68.84 0.57
CA GLY A 11 21.14 -67.66 0.97
C GLY A 11 20.26 -66.42 0.97
N ILE A 12 20.11 -65.76 2.12
CA ILE A 12 19.44 -64.47 2.24
C ILE A 12 20.49 -63.38 1.99
N THR A 13 20.43 -62.73 0.83
CA THR A 13 21.23 -61.52 0.54
C THR A 13 20.31 -60.34 0.26
N SER A 14 20.52 -59.26 1.01
CA SER A 14 19.65 -58.10 1.04
C SER A 14 19.77 -57.26 -0.24
N LEU A 15 18.65 -57.04 -0.91
CA LEU A 15 18.55 -56.01 -1.95
C LEU A 15 18.47 -54.62 -1.29
N LEU A 16 19.58 -54.16 -0.70
CA LEU A 16 19.78 -52.77 -0.29
C LEU A 16 20.01 -51.88 -1.52
N GLY A 17 19.03 -51.90 -2.43
CA GLY A 17 18.91 -50.92 -3.49
C GLY A 17 18.68 -49.56 -2.86
N VAL A 18 19.72 -48.72 -2.85
CA VAL A 18 19.65 -47.35 -2.33
C VAL A 18 18.73 -46.55 -3.24
N MET A 19 17.43 -46.56 -2.92
CA MET A 19 16.45 -45.68 -3.54
C MET A 19 16.72 -44.26 -3.07
N SER A 20 17.68 -43.62 -3.75
CA SER A 20 18.04 -42.23 -3.56
C SER A 20 16.88 -41.36 -4.03
N CYS A 21 15.90 -41.21 -3.16
CA CYS A 21 14.88 -40.17 -3.25
C CYS A 21 15.59 -38.83 -3.15
N ILE A 22 16.02 -38.31 -4.31
CA ILE A 22 16.44 -36.92 -4.45
C ILE A 22 15.19 -36.07 -4.21
N LEU A 23 14.92 -35.81 -2.93
CA LEU A 23 14.03 -34.76 -2.48
C LEU A 23 14.67 -33.44 -2.91
N ILE A 24 14.38 -33.07 -4.16
CA ILE A 24 14.61 -31.72 -4.65
C ILE A 24 13.69 -30.83 -3.82
N PHE A 25 14.22 -30.35 -2.69
CA PHE A 25 13.73 -29.14 -2.05
C PHE A 25 13.90 -28.03 -3.08
N MET A 26 12.84 -27.83 -3.89
CA MET A 26 12.59 -26.54 -4.49
C MET A 26 12.40 -25.56 -3.32
N SER A 27 13.50 -24.95 -2.91
CA SER A 27 13.50 -23.70 -2.19
C SER A 27 12.72 -22.72 -3.06
N ALA A 28 11.43 -22.59 -2.75
CA ALA A 28 10.56 -21.64 -3.41
C ALA A 28 11.13 -20.24 -3.13
N LEU A 29 11.92 -19.75 -4.08
CA LEU A 29 12.39 -18.37 -4.13
C LEU A 29 11.16 -17.51 -4.33
N SER A 30 10.48 -17.22 -3.21
CA SER A 30 9.41 -16.25 -3.07
C SER A 30 9.98 -14.86 -3.29
N SER A 31 10.33 -14.60 -4.56
CA SER A 31 10.46 -13.27 -5.13
C SER A 31 9.09 -12.64 -5.06
N ALA A 32 8.77 -12.10 -3.88
CA ALA A 32 7.63 -11.22 -3.68
C ALA A 32 7.79 -10.10 -4.71
N GLN A 33 6.89 -10.04 -5.68
CA GLN A 33 7.04 -9.09 -6.77
C GLN A 33 6.67 -7.72 -6.25
N GLU A 34 7.68 -6.87 -6.11
CA GLU A 34 7.49 -5.49 -5.71
C GLU A 34 7.01 -4.68 -6.92
N ILE A 35 5.81 -4.12 -6.81
CA ILE A 35 5.37 -3.05 -7.71
C ILE A 35 6.23 -1.82 -7.41
N GLU A 36 6.79 -1.18 -8.44
CA GLU A 36 7.62 0.02 -8.27
C GLU A 36 6.88 1.13 -7.50
N LEU A 37 7.58 1.75 -6.52
CA LEU A 37 7.07 2.89 -5.78
C LEU A 37 6.79 4.08 -6.72
N PRO A 38 5.65 4.76 -6.59
CA PRO A 38 5.39 5.97 -7.37
C PRO A 38 6.35 7.10 -6.96
N ASN A 39 6.85 7.87 -7.92
CA ASN A 39 7.64 9.07 -7.64
C ASN A 39 6.76 10.26 -7.22
N ASP A 40 5.53 10.36 -7.75
CA ASP A 40 4.51 11.36 -7.39
C ASP A 40 3.13 10.67 -7.40
N PRO A 41 2.53 10.39 -6.23
CA PRO A 41 1.18 9.83 -6.14
C PRO A 41 0.08 10.63 -6.85
N LEU A 42 0.25 11.93 -7.11
CA LEU A 42 -0.75 12.75 -7.80
C LEU A 42 -0.76 12.58 -9.33
N MET A 43 0.21 11.90 -9.93
CA MET A 43 0.23 11.70 -11.39
C MET A 43 -1.03 11.00 -11.91
N GLY A 44 -1.61 10.07 -11.14
CA GLY A 44 -2.87 9.43 -11.48
C GLY A 44 -4.10 10.34 -11.44
N GLN A 45 -4.05 11.50 -10.76
CA GLN A 45 -5.11 12.51 -10.83
C GLN A 45 -5.23 13.06 -12.27
N LYS A 46 -4.08 13.30 -12.92
CA LYS A 46 -4.02 13.73 -14.33
C LYS A 46 -4.62 12.66 -15.24
N VAL A 47 -4.39 11.37 -14.94
CA VAL A 47 -5.01 10.25 -15.67
C VAL A 47 -6.52 10.20 -15.43
N PHE A 48 -6.98 10.29 -14.18
CA PHE A 48 -8.41 10.29 -13.81
C PHE A 48 -9.20 11.41 -14.49
N VAL A 49 -8.61 12.61 -14.63
CA VAL A 49 -9.21 13.73 -15.38
C VAL A 49 -9.12 13.48 -16.90
N LYS A 50 -7.94 13.18 -17.44
CA LYS A 50 -7.68 13.04 -18.89
C LYS A 50 -8.45 11.88 -19.53
N LYS A 51 -8.65 10.77 -18.81
CA LYS A 51 -9.48 9.62 -19.25
C LYS A 51 -10.99 9.88 -19.08
N GLY A 52 -11.38 11.02 -18.50
CA GLY A 52 -12.77 11.43 -18.32
C GLY A 52 -13.48 10.79 -17.13
N CYS A 53 -12.79 10.04 -16.28
CA CYS A 53 -13.39 9.34 -15.14
C CYS A 53 -14.11 10.31 -14.18
N ILE A 54 -13.54 11.51 -13.98
CA ILE A 54 -14.12 12.61 -13.19
C ILE A 54 -15.50 13.09 -13.67
N LYS A 55 -15.89 12.81 -14.93
CA LYS A 55 -17.23 13.16 -15.44
C LYS A 55 -18.34 12.33 -14.78
N CYS A 56 -18.02 11.11 -14.34
CA CYS A 56 -18.97 10.19 -13.72
C CYS A 56 -18.71 10.02 -12.23
N HIS A 57 -17.45 9.91 -11.81
CA HIS A 57 -17.03 9.69 -10.43
C HIS A 57 -16.57 10.97 -9.74
N SER A 58 -16.72 11.03 -8.42
CA SER A 58 -16.15 12.07 -7.57
C SER A 58 -14.97 11.58 -6.75
N ILE A 59 -14.20 12.52 -6.22
CA ILE A 59 -13.19 12.32 -5.17
C ILE A 59 -13.51 13.33 -4.06
N PHE A 60 -13.86 12.84 -2.87
CA PHE A 60 -14.28 13.66 -1.73
C PHE A 60 -15.36 14.71 -2.08
N GLY A 61 -16.37 14.29 -2.86
CA GLY A 61 -17.48 15.11 -3.34
C GLY A 61 -17.19 15.92 -4.62
N SER A 62 -15.93 16.03 -5.04
CA SER A 62 -15.55 16.79 -6.24
C SER A 62 -15.55 15.91 -7.49
N GLY A 63 -16.46 16.19 -8.44
CA GLY A 63 -16.60 15.46 -9.71
C GLY A 63 -18.04 15.04 -10.00
N GLY A 64 -18.21 14.05 -10.87
CA GLY A 64 -19.51 13.49 -11.22
C GLY A 64 -20.14 12.70 -10.07
N LYS A 65 -21.48 12.60 -10.08
CA LYS A 65 -22.29 11.92 -9.05
C LYS A 65 -23.00 10.65 -9.57
N VAL A 66 -22.58 10.13 -10.73
CA VAL A 66 -23.18 8.96 -11.39
C VAL A 66 -22.50 7.67 -10.93
N GLY A 67 -21.17 7.69 -10.85
CA GLY A 67 -20.35 6.65 -10.25
C GLY A 67 -20.06 6.94 -8.79
N ARG A 68 -19.64 5.92 -8.04
CA ARG A 68 -19.23 6.03 -6.63
C ARG A 68 -18.04 6.98 -6.46
N ASP A 69 -18.01 7.67 -5.32
CA ASP A 69 -16.89 8.50 -4.88
C ASP A 69 -15.68 7.63 -4.50
N PHE A 70 -14.54 7.84 -5.14
CA PHE A 70 -13.34 7.02 -4.90
C PHE A 70 -12.67 7.32 -3.55
N GLY A 71 -12.73 8.57 -3.09
CA GLY A 71 -12.23 8.98 -1.77
C GLY A 71 -13.05 8.41 -0.60
N LYS A 72 -14.24 7.85 -0.86
CA LYS A 72 -15.10 7.22 0.17
C LYS A 72 -15.31 5.71 0.00
N THR A 73 -15.09 5.16 -1.20
CA THR A 73 -15.46 3.76 -1.51
C THR A 73 -14.29 2.84 -1.91
N LEU A 74 -13.09 3.39 -2.11
CA LEU A 74 -11.88 2.62 -2.42
C LEU A 74 -10.78 2.73 -1.35
N VAL A 75 -10.99 3.55 -0.32
CA VAL A 75 -10.10 3.65 0.85
C VAL A 75 -9.93 2.30 1.55
N ASN A 76 -8.75 2.07 2.13
CA ASN A 76 -8.32 0.85 2.83
C ASN A 76 -8.23 -0.44 1.99
N LEU A 77 -8.55 -0.41 0.68
CA LEU A 77 -8.32 -1.55 -0.22
C LEU A 77 -6.83 -1.70 -0.54
N GLY A 78 -6.31 -2.93 -0.55
CA GLY A 78 -4.99 -3.19 -1.14
C GLY A 78 -5.03 -3.00 -2.66
N THR A 79 -3.85 -2.97 -3.30
CA THR A 79 -3.76 -2.89 -4.77
C THR A 79 -4.67 -3.92 -5.46
N PRO A 80 -4.65 -5.24 -5.13
CA PRO A 80 -5.53 -6.22 -5.75
C PRO A 80 -7.02 -6.00 -5.45
N GLY A 81 -7.37 -5.31 -4.36
CA GLY A 81 -8.73 -4.91 -4.03
C GLY A 81 -9.25 -3.81 -4.95
N ILE A 82 -8.42 -2.79 -5.23
CA ILE A 82 -8.71 -1.75 -6.23
C ILE A 82 -8.94 -2.41 -7.59
N LEU A 83 -8.05 -3.32 -8.00
CA LEU A 83 -8.14 -4.07 -9.26
C LEU A 83 -9.41 -4.91 -9.35
N ALA A 84 -9.77 -5.63 -8.28
CA ALA A 84 -11.01 -6.38 -8.19
C ALA A 84 -12.25 -5.48 -8.31
N ARG A 85 -12.25 -4.28 -7.69
CA ARG A 85 -13.34 -3.30 -7.84
C ARG A 85 -13.45 -2.78 -9.26
N MET A 86 -12.33 -2.41 -9.90
CA MET A 86 -12.30 -1.99 -11.32
C MET A 86 -12.90 -3.07 -12.22
N TRP A 87 -12.35 -4.29 -12.16
CA TRP A 87 -12.81 -5.42 -12.98
C TRP A 87 -14.31 -5.71 -12.77
N ASN A 88 -14.76 -5.81 -11.52
CA ASN A 88 -16.15 -6.11 -11.19
C ASN A 88 -17.15 -5.01 -11.64
N HIS A 89 -16.71 -3.75 -11.77
CA HIS A 89 -17.54 -2.61 -12.18
C HIS A 89 -17.50 -2.37 -13.70
N SER A 90 -16.51 -2.90 -14.41
CA SER A 90 -16.34 -2.70 -15.85
C SER A 90 -17.57 -3.00 -16.75
N PRO A 91 -18.45 -3.99 -16.48
CA PRO A 91 -19.63 -4.22 -17.32
C PRO A 91 -20.70 -3.14 -17.16
N GLU A 92 -20.82 -2.58 -15.96
CA GLU A 92 -21.72 -1.47 -15.58
C GLU A 92 -21.21 -0.15 -16.19
N MET A 93 -19.90 0.08 -16.19
CA MET A 93 -19.29 1.20 -16.92
C MET A 93 -19.49 1.05 -18.45
N SER A 94 -19.27 -0.14 -18.99
CA SER A 94 -19.44 -0.42 -20.43
C SER A 94 -20.89 -0.21 -20.89
N SER A 95 -21.91 -0.60 -20.10
CA SER A 95 -23.31 -0.37 -20.46
C SER A 95 -23.69 1.12 -20.46
N LEU A 96 -23.19 1.91 -19.50
CA LEU A 96 -23.48 3.34 -19.37
C LEU A 96 -22.79 4.21 -20.44
N LEU A 97 -21.55 3.89 -20.83
CA LEU A 97 -20.78 4.72 -21.77
C LEU A 97 -21.29 4.62 -23.24
N LYS A 98 -21.97 3.52 -23.59
CA LYS A 98 -22.34 3.11 -24.97
C LYS A 98 -23.12 4.12 -25.82
N LYS A 99 -23.68 5.19 -25.27
CA LYS A 99 -24.38 6.24 -26.05
C LYS A 99 -23.48 7.29 -26.71
N ASN A 100 -22.24 7.51 -26.26
CA ASN A 100 -21.31 8.46 -26.90
C ASN A 100 -19.83 8.34 -26.48
N HIS A 101 -19.48 7.42 -25.56
CA HIS A 101 -18.12 7.29 -25.03
C HIS A 101 -17.63 5.83 -25.13
N LYS A 102 -16.32 5.65 -25.22
CA LYS A 102 -15.66 4.33 -25.18
C LYS A 102 -15.09 4.08 -23.78
N MET A 103 -14.92 2.81 -23.41
CA MET A 103 -14.14 2.45 -22.21
C MET A 103 -12.72 3.06 -22.32
N PRO A 104 -12.18 3.66 -21.25
CA PRO A 104 -10.86 4.28 -21.29
C PRO A 104 -9.76 3.22 -21.43
N VAL A 105 -8.91 3.37 -22.44
CA VAL A 105 -7.72 2.53 -22.64
C VAL A 105 -6.53 3.15 -21.91
N PHE A 106 -5.70 2.34 -21.25
CA PHE A 106 -4.53 2.79 -20.48
C PHE A 106 -3.22 2.25 -21.09
N SER A 107 -2.13 3.02 -21.02
CA SER A 107 -0.78 2.45 -21.05
C SER A 107 -0.40 1.85 -19.70
N GLU A 108 0.67 1.03 -19.64
CA GLU A 108 1.17 0.46 -18.37
C GLU A 108 1.50 1.56 -17.34
N ARG A 109 2.09 2.67 -17.80
CA ARG A 109 2.41 3.84 -16.96
C ARG A 109 1.16 4.58 -16.50
N GLU A 110 0.19 4.83 -17.38
CA GLU A 110 -1.08 5.46 -16.98
C GLU A 110 -1.84 4.59 -15.97
N MET A 111 -1.72 3.26 -16.06
CA MET A 111 -2.31 2.32 -15.10
C MET A 111 -1.56 2.34 -13.76
N ALA A 112 -0.23 2.36 -13.75
CA ALA A 112 0.58 2.53 -12.55
C ALA A 112 0.24 3.84 -11.83
N ASP A 113 0.32 4.97 -12.54
CA ASP A 113 0.00 6.31 -12.02
C ASP A 113 -1.43 6.32 -11.43
N PHE A 114 -2.41 5.76 -12.15
CA PHE A 114 -3.80 5.69 -11.69
C PHE A 114 -3.98 4.84 -10.43
N ILE A 115 -3.46 3.61 -10.38
CA ILE A 115 -3.60 2.73 -9.20
C ILE A 115 -2.89 3.34 -7.99
N ALA A 116 -1.68 3.90 -8.18
CA ALA A 116 -0.95 4.61 -7.15
C ALA A 116 -1.77 5.78 -6.58
N PHE A 117 -2.44 6.57 -7.43
CA PHE A 117 -3.32 7.66 -6.99
C PHE A 117 -4.59 7.18 -6.27
N ILE A 118 -5.23 6.09 -6.71
CA ILE A 118 -6.39 5.54 -6.00
C ILE A 118 -5.98 4.99 -4.63
N TYR A 119 -4.82 4.32 -4.54
CA TYR A 119 -4.24 3.90 -3.26
C TYR A 119 -3.91 5.12 -2.37
N PHE A 120 -3.42 6.23 -2.95
CA PHE A 120 -3.17 7.49 -2.23
C PHE A 120 -4.42 8.08 -1.57
N LEU A 121 -5.64 7.85 -2.08
CA LEU A 121 -6.85 8.40 -1.48
C LEU A 121 -7.09 7.89 -0.04
N GLY A 122 -6.56 6.73 0.33
CA GLY A 122 -6.60 6.21 1.71
C GLY A 122 -5.45 6.69 2.62
N TYR A 123 -4.49 7.45 2.11
CA TYR A 123 -3.47 8.13 2.91
C TYR A 123 -4.00 9.45 3.48
N LEU A 124 -4.91 10.11 2.77
CA LEU A 124 -5.51 11.36 3.19
C LEU A 124 -6.51 11.13 4.35
N ASP A 125 -6.43 11.97 5.37
CA ASP A 125 -7.42 12.01 6.45
C ASP A 125 -8.76 12.59 5.98
N GLU A 126 -9.85 12.20 6.64
CA GLU A 126 -11.11 12.94 6.58
C GLU A 126 -10.96 14.32 7.25
N GLU A 127 -11.86 15.28 6.96
CA GLU A 127 -11.76 16.61 7.56
C GLU A 127 -12.06 16.58 9.07
N GLY A 128 -11.07 17.00 9.87
CA GLY A 128 -11.18 17.08 11.33
C GLY A 128 -12.12 18.18 11.81
N ALA A 129 -12.72 17.97 12.98
CA ALA A 129 -13.68 18.86 13.60
C ALA A 129 -13.01 19.81 14.62
N PRO A 130 -13.00 21.13 14.39
CA PRO A 130 -12.35 22.11 15.28
C PRO A 130 -12.78 22.03 16.75
N GLU A 131 -14.08 21.85 17.04
CA GLU A 131 -14.57 21.76 18.42
C GLU A 131 -14.03 20.53 19.17
N LYS A 132 -13.81 19.40 18.47
CA LYS A 132 -13.10 18.25 19.04
C LYS A 132 -11.62 18.59 19.28
N GLY A 133 -10.99 19.32 18.35
CA GLY A 133 -9.61 19.79 18.49
C GLY A 133 -9.39 20.70 19.69
N ARG A 134 -10.34 21.60 19.96
CA ARG A 134 -10.37 22.45 21.15
C ARG A 134 -10.44 21.63 22.43
N LYS A 135 -11.28 20.59 22.45
CA LYS A 135 -11.36 19.64 23.58
C LYS A 135 -10.05 18.86 23.75
N VAL A 136 -9.49 18.29 22.68
CA VAL A 136 -8.19 17.58 22.67
C VAL A 136 -7.08 18.43 23.27
N LEU A 137 -6.97 19.69 22.84
CA LEU A 137 -6.00 20.66 23.30
C LEU A 137 -6.10 20.94 24.81
N LYS A 138 -7.34 21.07 25.32
CA LYS A 138 -7.61 21.29 26.74
C LYS A 138 -7.29 20.04 27.57
N ASP A 139 -7.86 18.89 27.19
CA ASP A 139 -7.76 17.64 27.94
C ASP A 139 -6.33 17.09 27.97
N LYS A 140 -5.57 17.29 26.88
CA LYS A 140 -4.13 16.96 26.78
C LYS A 140 -3.20 18.08 27.28
N LYS A 141 -3.74 19.06 28.02
CA LYS A 141 -3.03 20.11 28.77
C LYS A 141 -2.10 21.01 27.92
N CYS A 142 -2.33 21.19 26.63
CA CYS A 142 -1.40 21.92 25.74
C CYS A 142 -1.13 23.37 26.20
N LEU A 143 -2.16 24.05 26.73
CA LEU A 143 -2.07 25.42 27.27
C LEU A 143 -1.16 25.57 28.50
N ALA A 144 -0.79 24.45 29.17
CA ALA A 144 0.14 24.48 30.29
C ALA A 144 1.53 24.98 29.89
N CYS A 145 1.90 24.80 28.61
CA CYS A 145 3.20 25.20 28.06
C CYS A 145 3.11 26.12 26.83
N HIS A 146 2.12 25.94 25.95
CA HIS A 146 1.99 26.69 24.70
C HIS A 146 0.94 27.81 24.79
N LYS A 147 1.18 28.89 24.03
CA LYS A 147 0.19 29.94 23.79
C LYS A 147 -0.63 29.60 22.55
N ILE A 148 -1.96 29.61 22.68
CA ILE A 148 -2.89 29.18 21.64
C ILE A 148 -4.21 29.96 21.75
N GLY A 149 -4.64 30.64 20.68
CA GLY A 149 -5.83 31.49 20.65
C GLY A 149 -5.72 32.72 21.56
N GLY A 150 -4.50 33.17 21.86
CA GLY A 150 -4.24 34.18 22.89
C GLY A 150 -4.11 33.64 24.32
N GLU A 151 -4.68 32.46 24.60
CA GLU A 151 -4.64 31.80 25.91
C GLU A 151 -3.35 30.98 26.15
N GLY A 152 -3.09 30.57 27.40
CA GLY A 152 -1.99 29.65 27.75
C GLY A 152 -0.68 30.32 28.17
N LYS A 153 0.40 29.53 28.29
CA LYS A 153 1.73 30.00 28.73
C LYS A 153 2.73 30.13 27.58
N ALA A 154 3.85 30.83 27.81
CA ALA A 154 4.93 31.02 26.85
C ALA A 154 6.19 30.18 27.20
N ILE A 155 6.02 28.92 27.59
CA ILE A 155 7.13 27.98 27.88
C ILE A 155 7.59 27.31 26.59
N GLY A 156 6.63 26.87 25.78
CA GLY A 156 6.81 26.46 24.39
C GLY A 156 6.44 27.61 23.43
N PRO A 157 6.75 27.45 22.12
CA PRO A 157 6.34 28.43 21.11
C PRO A 157 4.82 28.54 21.02
N SER A 158 4.34 29.74 20.68
CA SER A 158 2.95 29.96 20.27
C SER A 158 2.59 29.09 19.06
N LEU A 159 1.36 28.55 19.05
CA LEU A 159 0.80 27.82 17.91
C LEU A 159 -0.15 28.69 17.06
N ASP A 160 -0.33 29.96 17.42
CA ASP A 160 -1.23 30.92 16.75
C ASP A 160 -0.87 31.15 15.26
N LYS A 161 0.36 30.83 14.87
CA LYS A 161 0.89 30.98 13.50
C LYS A 161 0.98 29.65 12.73
N ILE A 162 0.21 28.63 13.13
CA ILE A 162 0.25 27.30 12.48
C ILE A 162 -0.24 27.30 11.02
N ARG A 163 -0.92 28.35 10.52
CA ARG A 163 -1.21 28.47 9.07
C ARG A 163 0.05 28.57 8.21
N SER A 164 1.18 29.01 8.76
CA SER A 164 2.50 28.89 8.11
C SER A 164 2.96 27.43 7.93
N TYR A 165 2.28 26.48 8.56
CA TYR A 165 2.55 25.04 8.58
C TYR A 165 1.30 24.30 8.06
N ALA A 166 0.87 24.63 6.84
CA ALA A 166 -0.48 24.42 6.27
C ALA A 166 -0.98 22.96 6.11
N ASN A 167 -0.34 21.97 6.72
CA ASN A 167 -0.73 20.56 6.70
C ASN A 167 -0.40 19.87 8.05
N PRO A 168 -1.11 18.78 8.42
CA PRO A 168 -0.90 18.09 9.69
C PRO A 168 0.52 17.52 9.89
N LEU A 169 1.22 17.13 8.82
CA LEU A 169 2.58 16.61 8.93
C LEU A 169 3.62 17.67 9.31
N SER A 170 3.40 18.94 8.99
CA SER A 170 4.27 20.03 9.42
C SER A 170 4.24 20.21 10.95
N LEU A 171 3.08 19.96 11.57
CA LEU A 171 2.95 19.89 13.02
C LEU A 171 3.69 18.65 13.55
N ALA A 172 3.47 17.47 12.95
CA ALA A 172 4.16 16.23 13.34
C ALA A 172 5.69 16.32 13.23
N GLN A 173 6.22 16.97 12.19
CA GLN A 173 7.66 17.21 11.97
C GLN A 173 8.27 18.09 13.06
N ARG A 174 7.53 19.12 13.51
CA ARG A 174 7.93 19.97 14.64
C ARG A 174 7.83 19.22 15.98
N MET A 175 6.76 18.44 16.18
CA MET A 175 6.60 17.58 17.36
C MET A 175 7.70 16.51 17.44
N TRP A 176 8.15 15.94 16.32
CA TRP A 176 9.30 15.03 16.30
C TRP A 176 10.61 15.75 16.65
N ARG A 177 10.92 16.86 15.95
CA ARG A 177 12.15 17.66 16.14
C ARG A 177 12.35 18.08 17.60
N TYR A 178 11.29 18.57 18.26
CA TYR A 178 11.35 19.03 19.66
C TYR A 178 10.88 17.97 20.67
N GLY A 179 10.58 16.75 20.23
CA GLY A 179 9.80 15.78 21.00
C GLY A 179 10.39 15.36 22.34
N ALA A 180 11.70 15.10 22.40
CA ALA A 180 12.35 14.75 23.67
C ALA A 180 12.44 15.94 24.63
N ARG A 181 12.64 17.17 24.12
CA ARG A 181 12.59 18.39 24.96
C ARG A 181 11.18 18.62 25.52
N MET A 182 10.15 18.35 24.71
CA MET A 182 8.76 18.35 25.19
C MET A 182 8.55 17.27 26.26
N SER A 183 9.05 16.04 26.05
CA SER A 183 8.96 14.96 27.06
C SER A 183 9.64 15.31 28.38
N ALA A 184 10.83 15.94 28.36
CA ALA A 184 11.54 16.36 29.56
C ALA A 184 10.74 17.42 30.34
N VAL A 185 10.35 18.52 29.69
CA VAL A 185 9.54 19.58 30.32
C VAL A 185 8.17 19.05 30.80
N MET A 186 7.59 18.08 30.10
CA MET A 186 6.38 17.39 30.55
C MET A 186 6.63 16.60 31.84
N ALA A 187 7.73 15.84 31.93
CA ALA A 187 8.10 15.09 33.14
C ALA A 187 8.39 16.04 34.32
N ASP A 188 9.19 17.09 34.12
CA ASP A 188 9.52 18.11 35.12
C ASP A 188 8.27 18.78 35.72
N MET A 189 7.23 18.96 34.90
CA MET A 189 5.95 19.57 35.29
C MET A 189 4.89 18.56 35.78
N GLY A 190 5.21 17.26 35.91
CA GLY A 190 4.24 16.23 36.29
C GLY A 190 3.12 16.03 35.26
N ILE A 191 3.34 16.40 34.00
CA ILE A 191 2.41 16.25 32.90
C ILE A 191 2.69 14.91 32.21
N GLN A 192 1.75 13.96 32.32
CA GLN A 192 1.82 12.75 31.50
C GLN A 192 1.84 13.13 30.02
N ARG A 193 2.85 12.63 29.29
CA ARG A 193 3.01 12.85 27.85
C ARG A 193 1.74 12.37 27.11
N PRO A 194 1.13 13.21 26.25
CA PRO A 194 -0.13 12.86 25.60
C PRO A 194 0.08 11.74 24.57
N GLU A 195 -0.78 10.72 24.62
CA GLU A 195 -1.08 9.89 23.46
C GLU A 195 -2.26 10.49 22.69
N PHE A 196 -2.33 10.21 21.39
CA PHE A 196 -3.45 10.57 20.53
C PHE A 196 -4.11 9.30 19.98
N ILE A 197 -5.43 9.33 19.81
CA ILE A 197 -6.25 8.22 19.31
C ILE A 197 -7.24 8.69 18.22
N GLY A 198 -7.64 7.79 17.33
CA GLY A 198 -8.67 8.07 16.32
C GLY A 198 -8.36 9.30 15.46
N SER A 199 -9.23 10.32 15.51
CA SER A 199 -9.11 11.58 14.78
C SER A 199 -8.45 12.72 15.57
N GLU A 200 -7.95 12.50 16.80
CA GLU A 200 -7.56 13.61 17.68
C GLU A 200 -6.47 14.53 17.11
N ILE A 201 -5.53 14.04 16.28
CA ILE A 201 -4.53 14.91 15.62
C ILE A 201 -5.14 15.73 14.49
N ILE A 202 -6.02 15.16 13.65
CA ILE A 202 -6.65 15.92 12.56
C ILE A 202 -7.70 16.91 13.09
N ASP A 203 -8.43 16.54 14.15
CA ASP A 203 -9.32 17.41 14.91
C ASP A 203 -8.52 18.59 15.53
N LEU A 204 -7.40 18.31 16.21
CA LEU A 204 -6.49 19.33 16.76
C LEU A 204 -5.93 20.26 15.68
N PHE A 205 -5.47 19.70 14.55
CA PHE A 205 -4.97 20.50 13.43
C PHE A 205 -6.07 21.39 12.83
N ALA A 206 -7.30 20.89 12.70
CA ALA A 206 -8.44 21.67 12.23
C ALA A 206 -8.74 22.88 13.14
N TYR A 207 -8.70 22.69 14.47
CA TYR A 207 -8.84 23.80 15.43
C TYR A 207 -7.72 24.83 15.31
N LEU A 208 -6.46 24.37 15.29
CA LEU A 208 -5.31 25.26 15.17
C LEU A 208 -5.32 26.03 13.83
N ARG A 209 -5.83 25.41 12.74
CA ARG A 209 -6.06 26.05 11.43
C ARG A 209 -7.17 27.11 11.46
N GLU A 210 -8.16 26.98 12.33
CA GLU A 210 -9.27 27.93 12.47
C GLU A 210 -8.84 29.22 13.17
N ILE A 211 -8.25 29.09 14.36
CA ILE A 211 -7.87 30.22 15.24
C ILE A 211 -6.67 31.05 14.74
N SER A 212 -5.97 30.59 13.71
CA SER A 212 -4.68 31.18 13.31
C SER A 212 -4.87 32.53 12.62
N GLU A 213 -4.29 33.57 13.21
CA GLU A 213 -4.48 35.00 12.86
C GLU A 213 -4.16 35.34 11.39
N TYR A 214 -3.30 34.55 10.74
CA TYR A 214 -2.78 34.84 9.40
C TYR A 214 -3.67 34.30 8.28
N LYS A 215 -4.47 35.19 7.69
CA LYS A 215 -5.13 34.97 6.39
C LYS A 215 -4.14 35.14 5.23
N THR A 216 -3.38 34.10 4.93
CA THR A 216 -2.53 34.03 3.72
C THR A 216 -3.23 33.24 2.62
N ASP A 217 -3.39 33.83 1.43
CA ASP A 217 -3.87 33.13 0.23
C ASP A 217 -2.87 32.09 -0.28
N ALA A 218 -1.61 32.19 0.16
CA ALA A 218 -0.58 31.18 -0.05
C ALA A 218 -0.92 29.88 0.70
N PHE A 219 -1.57 28.96 0.00
CA PHE A 219 -1.45 27.53 0.28
C PHE A 219 0.05 27.18 0.25
N SER A 220 0.65 26.93 1.41
CA SER A 220 2.02 26.43 1.50
C SER A 220 2.03 24.96 1.07
N TYR A 221 2.23 24.73 -0.23
CA TYR A 221 2.22 23.43 -0.88
C TYR A 221 3.44 22.59 -0.48
N LEU A 222 3.42 22.04 0.73
CA LEU A 222 4.05 20.74 0.96
C LEU A 222 3.20 19.71 0.20
N THR A 223 3.72 19.30 -0.95
CA THR A 223 3.14 18.29 -1.81
C THR A 223 3.02 16.95 -1.08
N PRO A 224 2.10 16.06 -1.48
CA PRO A 224 2.11 14.67 -1.06
C PRO A 224 3.52 14.07 -1.04
N GLY A 225 3.79 13.29 0.01
CA GLY A 225 5.06 12.61 0.16
C GLY A 225 5.36 11.71 -1.04
N ARG A 226 6.62 11.68 -1.45
CA ARG A 226 7.15 10.87 -2.55
C ARG A 226 7.77 9.58 -1.99
N PRO A 227 7.11 8.42 -2.14
CA PRO A 227 7.58 7.17 -1.54
C PRO A 227 9.02 6.77 -1.93
N THR A 228 9.46 7.03 -3.16
CA THR A 228 10.84 6.75 -3.61
C THR A 228 11.91 7.61 -2.93
N VAL A 229 11.54 8.77 -2.38
CA VAL A 229 12.44 9.59 -1.56
C VAL A 229 12.36 9.15 -0.09
N GLY A 230 11.17 8.82 0.40
CA GLY A 230 10.99 8.26 1.74
C GLY A 230 11.75 6.96 1.98
N GLU A 231 11.87 6.11 0.95
CA GLU A 231 12.70 4.90 0.99
C GLU A 231 14.18 5.21 1.25
N ARG A 232 14.71 6.19 0.50
CA ARG A 232 16.09 6.65 0.66
C ARG A 232 16.31 7.30 2.03
N LEU A 233 15.36 8.13 2.46
CA LEU A 233 15.38 8.75 3.79
C LEU A 233 15.36 7.71 4.91
N PHE A 234 14.65 6.58 4.77
CA PHE A 234 14.67 5.49 5.75
C PHE A 234 16.08 4.89 5.93
N GLU A 235 16.92 4.93 4.88
CA GLU A 235 18.32 4.50 4.92
C GLU A 235 19.26 5.61 5.41
N GLU A 236 19.21 6.80 4.80
CA GLU A 236 20.04 7.96 5.14
C GLU A 236 19.83 8.41 6.59
N LYS A 237 18.59 8.41 7.07
CA LYS A 237 18.22 8.72 8.47
C LYS A 237 18.39 7.51 9.41
N ASN A 238 19.13 6.49 8.97
CA ASN A 238 19.60 5.34 9.74
C ASN A 238 18.50 4.43 10.34
N CYS A 239 17.25 4.48 9.86
CA CYS A 239 16.14 3.72 10.44
C CYS A 239 16.35 2.20 10.35
N PHE A 240 17.08 1.73 9.32
CA PHE A 240 17.50 0.32 9.18
C PHE A 240 18.40 -0.21 10.32
N LYS A 241 19.05 0.64 11.12
CA LYS A 241 19.83 0.21 12.31
C LYS A 241 18.96 -0.34 13.45
N CYS A 242 17.65 -0.13 13.39
CA CYS A 242 16.69 -0.66 14.36
C CYS A 242 15.56 -1.46 13.72
N HIS A 243 15.13 -1.11 12.50
CA HIS A 243 13.94 -1.67 11.87
C HIS A 243 14.26 -2.49 10.62
N ARG A 244 13.58 -3.62 10.47
CA ARG A 244 13.63 -4.46 9.26
C ARG A 244 12.48 -4.15 8.31
N ILE A 245 12.80 -4.05 7.02
CA ILE A 245 11.86 -3.99 5.89
C ILE A 245 12.27 -5.07 4.88
N GLY A 246 11.45 -6.12 4.76
CA GLY A 246 11.76 -7.34 4.02
C GLY A 246 12.92 -8.08 4.69
N ASN A 247 14.01 -8.24 3.94
CA ASN A 247 15.26 -8.84 4.40
C ASN A 247 16.35 -7.80 4.73
N LYS A 248 16.04 -6.50 4.68
CA LYS A 248 17.00 -5.40 4.93
C LYS A 248 16.75 -4.75 6.29
N GLY A 249 17.81 -4.58 7.08
CA GLY A 249 17.79 -3.92 8.39
C GLY A 249 17.62 -4.86 9.59
N GLU A 250 17.84 -4.27 10.77
CA GLU A 250 17.95 -4.97 12.05
C GLU A 250 16.59 -5.35 12.67
N ALA A 251 16.62 -6.34 13.57
CA ALA A 251 15.43 -6.88 14.25
C ALA A 251 15.24 -6.38 15.70
N LEU A 252 15.74 -5.18 16.03
CA LEU A 252 15.66 -4.60 17.37
C LEU A 252 14.30 -3.91 17.65
N GLY A 253 13.79 -3.19 16.67
CA GLY A 253 12.46 -2.59 16.64
C GLY A 253 11.46 -3.48 15.90
N PRO A 254 10.19 -3.06 15.82
CA PRO A 254 9.17 -3.77 15.05
C PRO A 254 9.58 -3.98 13.59
N ASP A 255 9.28 -5.17 13.07
CA ASP A 255 9.35 -5.51 11.64
C ASP A 255 8.29 -4.70 10.89
N ILE A 256 8.74 -3.65 10.20
CA ILE A 256 7.88 -2.68 9.52
C ILE A 256 7.16 -3.35 8.34
N THR A 257 7.74 -4.40 7.75
CA THR A 257 7.08 -5.29 6.75
C THR A 257 5.75 -5.87 7.24
N ARG A 258 5.65 -6.11 8.55
CA ARG A 258 4.51 -6.77 9.20
C ARG A 258 3.63 -5.79 9.97
N THR A 259 3.94 -4.50 9.89
CA THR A 259 3.19 -3.43 10.56
C THR A 259 2.13 -2.88 9.59
N GLN A 260 0.87 -2.83 10.02
CA GLN A 260 -0.24 -2.35 9.21
C GLN A 260 -0.20 -0.81 9.10
N LEU A 261 0.60 -0.31 8.15
CA LEU A 261 0.80 1.13 7.91
C LEU A 261 -0.01 1.68 6.71
N GLN A 262 -0.85 0.86 6.08
CA GLN A 262 -1.94 1.37 5.25
C GLN A 262 -3.06 1.89 6.17
N ILE A 263 -2.86 3.11 6.68
CA ILE A 263 -3.72 3.92 7.55
C ILE A 263 -3.50 5.40 7.20
N SER A 264 -4.30 6.34 7.72
CA SER A 264 -4.19 7.75 7.31
C SER A 264 -2.89 8.43 7.77
N VAL A 265 -2.54 9.53 7.12
CA VAL A 265 -1.27 10.25 7.35
C VAL A 265 -1.14 10.78 8.78
N THR A 266 -2.22 11.32 9.40
CA THR A 266 -2.15 11.67 10.83
C THR A 266 -2.10 10.46 11.77
N GLN A 267 -2.59 9.29 11.36
CA GLN A 267 -2.47 8.06 12.15
C GLN A 267 -1.04 7.52 12.14
N ILE A 268 -0.33 7.55 11.00
CA ILE A 268 1.12 7.22 10.97
C ILE A 268 1.92 8.23 11.81
N ALA A 269 1.62 9.53 11.70
CA ALA A 269 2.23 10.56 12.55
C ALA A 269 1.95 10.34 14.05
N THR A 270 0.75 9.87 14.40
CA THR A 270 0.37 9.49 15.77
C THR A 270 1.18 8.30 16.27
N LEU A 271 1.39 7.27 15.44
CA LEU A 271 2.26 6.14 15.77
C LEU A 271 3.71 6.59 15.98
N LEU A 272 4.26 7.46 15.12
CA LEU A 272 5.60 8.04 15.28
C LEU A 272 5.71 8.85 16.58
N TRP A 273 4.72 9.68 16.90
CA TRP A 273 4.69 10.42 18.17
C TRP A 273 4.62 9.46 19.37
N LYS A 274 3.78 8.43 19.34
CA LYS A 274 3.69 7.43 20.43
C LYS A 274 5.00 6.64 20.59
N HIS A 275 5.61 6.21 19.49
CA HIS A 275 6.84 5.43 19.49
C HIS A 275 8.08 6.25 19.93
N GLY A 276 8.08 7.55 19.63
CA GLY A 276 9.18 8.49 19.81
C GLY A 276 10.07 8.29 21.04
N PRO A 277 9.56 8.33 22.29
CA PRO A 277 10.38 8.23 23.49
C PRO A 277 11.30 6.99 23.52
N ARG A 278 10.77 5.82 23.19
CA ARG A 278 11.54 4.57 23.12
C ARG A 278 12.57 4.60 21.98
N VAL A 279 12.24 5.20 20.83
CA VAL A 279 13.19 5.36 19.73
C VAL A 279 14.34 6.27 20.13
N TRP A 280 14.04 7.39 20.81
CA TRP A 280 15.04 8.37 21.23
C TRP A 280 15.96 7.84 22.33
N GLU A 281 15.42 7.07 23.26
CA GLU A 281 16.18 6.37 24.31
C GLU A 281 17.13 5.32 23.72
N GLU A 282 16.67 4.49 22.77
CA GLU A 282 17.53 3.50 22.10
C GLU A 282 18.54 4.13 21.11
N MET A 283 18.23 5.30 20.54
CA MET A 283 19.17 6.10 19.77
C MET A 283 20.31 6.64 20.66
N GLU A 284 19.97 7.20 21.82
CA GLU A 284 20.93 7.72 22.81
C GLU A 284 21.87 6.62 23.32
N LYS A 285 21.32 5.46 23.73
CA LYS A 285 22.10 4.27 24.13
C LYS A 285 23.06 3.74 23.06
N LYS A 286 22.84 4.08 21.79
CA LYS A 286 23.64 3.61 20.64
C LYS A 286 24.52 4.69 20.01
N GLY A 287 24.51 5.93 20.54
CA GLY A 287 25.22 7.05 19.90
C GLY A 287 24.70 7.35 18.48
N ILE A 288 23.40 7.15 18.23
CA ILE A 288 22.75 7.48 16.96
C ILE A 288 22.09 8.85 17.11
N ASP A 289 22.52 9.83 16.32
CA ASP A 289 21.87 11.14 16.27
C ASP A 289 20.38 11.01 15.91
N ARG A 290 19.51 11.71 16.64
CA ARG A 290 18.07 11.71 16.33
C ARG A 290 17.86 12.32 14.95
N PRO A 291 17.23 11.61 14.00
CA PRO A 291 17.02 12.13 12.66
C PRO A 291 16.12 13.36 12.72
N LEU A 292 16.66 14.48 12.26
CA LEU A 292 15.89 15.68 11.99
C LEU A 292 15.24 15.54 10.61
N PHE A 293 13.99 15.97 10.54
CA PHE A 293 13.28 16.16 9.28
C PHE A 293 13.16 17.65 8.98
N ASP A 294 13.46 18.03 7.74
CA ASP A 294 13.16 19.34 7.16
C ASP A 294 12.24 19.21 5.94
N ASP A 295 11.86 20.36 5.35
CA ASP A 295 10.96 20.51 4.20
C ASP A 295 9.85 19.43 4.10
N ASN A 296 9.92 18.56 3.09
CA ASN A 296 8.95 17.47 2.88
C ASN A 296 9.43 16.11 3.40
N GLU A 297 10.56 16.01 4.10
CA GLU A 297 11.19 14.72 4.43
C GLU A 297 10.29 13.80 5.26
N LEU A 298 9.58 14.31 6.27
CA LEU A 298 8.65 13.47 7.03
C LEU A 298 7.46 13.03 6.15
N ALA A 299 7.02 13.84 5.20
CA ALA A 299 5.95 13.45 4.28
C ALA A 299 6.41 12.38 3.30
N ASP A 300 7.58 12.56 2.68
CA ASP A 300 8.21 11.56 1.82
C ASP A 300 8.38 10.23 2.58
N LEU A 301 8.92 10.26 3.81
CA LEU A 301 9.05 9.08 4.69
C LEU A 301 7.71 8.43 5.07
N VAL A 302 6.72 9.21 5.51
CA VAL A 302 5.40 8.69 5.92
C VAL A 302 4.63 8.14 4.72
N ALA A 303 4.82 8.69 3.52
CA ALA A 303 4.33 8.12 2.28
C ALA A 303 5.02 6.79 1.94
N TYR A 304 6.35 6.69 2.07
CA TYR A 304 7.05 5.39 1.91
C TYR A 304 6.45 4.30 2.80
N LEU A 305 6.29 4.59 4.10
CA LEU A 305 5.69 3.67 5.06
C LEU A 305 4.27 3.21 4.67
N TYR A 306 3.44 4.12 4.15
CA TYR A 306 2.09 3.82 3.64
C TYR A 306 2.11 2.91 2.39
N TYR A 307 3.09 3.09 1.51
CA TYR A 307 3.22 2.36 0.24
C TYR A 307 3.89 0.97 0.36
N LEU A 308 4.42 0.58 1.54
CA LEU A 308 5.02 -0.75 1.74
C LEU A 308 4.06 -1.93 1.44
N LYS A 309 2.75 -1.75 1.68
CA LYS A 309 1.71 -2.75 1.31
C LYS A 309 1.26 -2.62 -0.16
N TYR A 310 1.49 -1.49 -0.82
CA TYR A 310 1.24 -1.32 -2.25
C TYR A 310 2.30 -2.07 -3.07
N THR A 311 3.57 -2.00 -2.70
CA THR A 311 4.65 -2.68 -3.44
C THR A 311 4.54 -4.19 -3.29
N ARG A 312 4.43 -4.69 -2.05
CA ARG A 312 4.56 -6.11 -1.72
C ARG A 312 3.25 -6.88 -1.86
N GLN A 313 3.09 -7.53 -3.01
CA GLN A 313 2.00 -8.47 -3.26
C GLN A 313 2.48 -9.92 -3.12
N SER A 314 1.82 -10.70 -2.27
CA SER A 314 2.01 -12.15 -2.12
C SER A 314 0.65 -12.85 -2.08
N GLY A 315 0.54 -13.98 -2.76
CA GLY A 315 -0.70 -14.75 -2.89
C GLY A 315 -0.42 -16.25 -2.83
N ASP A 316 -1.49 -17.04 -2.80
CA ASP A 316 -1.40 -18.50 -2.86
C ASP A 316 -1.43 -18.97 -4.32
N PHE A 317 -0.32 -19.58 -4.78
CA PHE A 317 -0.17 -20.10 -6.13
C PHE A 317 -1.19 -21.19 -6.48
N ILE A 318 -1.49 -22.08 -5.53
CA ILE A 318 -2.41 -23.21 -5.72
C ILE A 318 -3.85 -22.71 -5.73
N ALA A 319 -4.21 -21.80 -4.82
CA ALA A 319 -5.50 -21.13 -4.86
C ALA A 319 -5.68 -20.33 -6.16
N GLY A 320 -4.64 -19.64 -6.64
CA GLY A 320 -4.65 -18.91 -7.90
C GLY A 320 -4.86 -19.80 -9.12
N GLN A 321 -4.19 -20.96 -9.18
CA GLN A 321 -4.39 -21.96 -10.21
C GLN A 321 -5.82 -22.54 -10.18
N GLN A 322 -6.32 -22.88 -8.99
CA GLN A 322 -7.69 -23.34 -8.81
C GLN A 322 -8.72 -22.28 -9.21
N LEU A 323 -8.46 -21.00 -8.92
CA LEU A 323 -9.30 -19.87 -9.34
C LEU A 323 -9.31 -19.69 -10.87
N PHE A 324 -8.15 -19.80 -11.53
CA PHE A 324 -8.06 -19.75 -13.00
C PHE A 324 -8.92 -20.82 -13.69
N ILE A 325 -9.04 -22.01 -13.08
CA ILE A 325 -9.93 -23.08 -13.55
C ILE A 325 -11.40 -22.80 -13.17
N LYS A 326 -11.66 -22.54 -11.88
CA LYS A 326 -13.01 -22.33 -11.30
C LYS A 326 -13.76 -21.14 -11.91
N LYS A 327 -13.05 -20.05 -12.20
CA LYS A 327 -13.57 -18.83 -12.86
C LYS A 327 -13.62 -18.97 -14.39
N ARG A 328 -13.30 -20.16 -14.92
CA ARG A 328 -13.35 -20.57 -16.34
C ARG A 328 -12.36 -19.87 -17.28
N CYS A 329 -11.37 -19.14 -16.76
CA CYS A 329 -10.31 -18.51 -17.56
C CYS A 329 -9.59 -19.53 -18.47
N VAL A 330 -9.36 -20.73 -17.93
CA VAL A 330 -8.78 -21.90 -18.62
C VAL A 330 -9.55 -22.37 -19.87
N LYS A 331 -10.82 -21.95 -20.06
CA LYS A 331 -11.59 -22.29 -21.27
C LYS A 331 -11.16 -21.51 -22.51
N CYS A 332 -10.53 -20.34 -22.33
CA CYS A 332 -10.02 -19.53 -23.43
C CYS A 332 -8.50 -19.47 -23.44
N HIS A 333 -7.87 -19.29 -22.27
CA HIS A 333 -6.43 -19.10 -22.12
C HIS A 333 -5.71 -20.38 -21.71
N ALA A 334 -4.49 -20.55 -22.23
CA ALA A 334 -3.53 -21.52 -21.73
C ALA A 334 -2.54 -20.87 -20.74
N VAL A 335 -1.92 -21.70 -19.90
CA VAL A 335 -0.75 -21.36 -19.08
C VAL A 335 0.27 -22.48 -19.22
N ARG A 336 1.44 -22.18 -19.78
CA ARG A 336 2.50 -23.17 -20.09
C ARG A 336 1.98 -24.33 -20.96
N GLY A 337 1.15 -24.02 -21.96
CA GLY A 337 0.48 -25.00 -22.82
C GLY A 337 -0.75 -25.70 -22.22
N TYR A 338 -1.06 -25.54 -20.93
CA TYR A 338 -2.24 -26.14 -20.31
C TYR A 338 -3.44 -25.19 -20.33
N GLY A 339 -4.47 -25.53 -21.09
CA GLY A 339 -5.75 -24.81 -21.11
C GLY A 339 -6.42 -24.83 -22.49
N GLY A 340 -7.21 -23.80 -22.78
CA GLY A 340 -7.82 -23.61 -24.09
C GLY A 340 -6.87 -23.00 -25.11
N ASN A 341 -6.93 -23.47 -26.36
CA ASN A 341 -6.15 -22.94 -27.49
C ASN A 341 -6.88 -21.78 -28.22
N PHE A 342 -7.93 -21.21 -27.63
CA PHE A 342 -8.76 -20.17 -28.26
C PHE A 342 -8.15 -18.76 -28.10
N ALA A 343 -7.31 -18.57 -27.09
CA ALA A 343 -6.58 -17.35 -26.82
C ALA A 343 -5.11 -17.68 -26.44
N ILE A 344 -4.34 -16.61 -26.26
CA ILE A 344 -2.91 -16.63 -25.93
C ILE A 344 -2.54 -17.45 -24.68
N ASP A 345 -1.36 -18.06 -24.71
CA ASP A 345 -0.68 -18.66 -23.55
C ASP A 345 -0.11 -17.55 -22.66
N LEU A 346 -0.72 -17.36 -21.48
CA LEU A 346 -0.34 -16.29 -20.55
C LEU A 346 1.05 -16.52 -19.94
N ALA A 347 1.58 -17.74 -19.95
CA ALA A 347 2.95 -17.99 -19.50
C ALA A 347 4.01 -17.45 -20.50
N LYS A 348 3.61 -17.16 -21.75
CA LYS A 348 4.52 -16.75 -22.84
C LYS A 348 4.28 -15.33 -23.37
N THR A 349 3.11 -14.75 -23.12
CA THR A 349 2.74 -13.43 -23.68
C THR A 349 3.30 -12.29 -22.84
N ASP A 350 4.01 -11.34 -23.43
CA ASP A 350 4.38 -10.09 -22.75
C ASP A 350 3.15 -9.30 -22.30
N GLY A 351 3.26 -8.49 -21.23
CA GLY A 351 2.09 -7.76 -20.71
C GLY A 351 1.33 -8.51 -19.61
N VAL A 352 1.86 -9.62 -19.10
CA VAL A 352 1.41 -10.27 -17.85
C VAL A 352 2.56 -10.52 -16.86
N ASP A 353 3.68 -9.82 -17.03
CA ASP A 353 4.90 -10.01 -16.22
C ASP A 353 4.76 -9.49 -14.78
N ASN A 354 3.89 -8.52 -14.55
CA ASN A 354 3.60 -7.98 -13.22
C ASN A 354 2.14 -7.53 -13.05
N TYR A 355 1.75 -7.19 -11.83
CA TYR A 355 0.37 -6.83 -11.47
C TYR A 355 -0.17 -5.62 -12.26
N ILE A 356 0.65 -4.60 -12.54
CA ILE A 356 0.26 -3.44 -13.36
C ILE A 356 0.04 -3.85 -14.82
N LYS A 357 0.94 -4.67 -15.37
CA LYS A 357 0.82 -5.18 -16.73
C LYS A 357 -0.41 -6.05 -16.90
N ILE A 358 -0.62 -7.05 -16.02
CA ILE A 358 -1.81 -7.91 -16.02
C ILE A 358 -3.08 -7.05 -15.96
N THR A 359 -3.12 -6.04 -15.09
CA THR A 359 -4.25 -5.09 -15.02
C THR A 359 -4.49 -4.38 -16.34
N THR A 360 -3.43 -3.79 -16.91
CA THR A 360 -3.49 -3.01 -18.16
C THR A 360 -4.03 -3.87 -19.29
N SER A 361 -3.48 -5.08 -19.43
CA SER A 361 -3.92 -6.09 -20.40
C SER A 361 -5.37 -6.52 -20.17
N MET A 362 -5.74 -6.91 -18.95
CA MET A 362 -7.11 -7.35 -18.62
C MET A 362 -8.14 -6.24 -18.84
N TRP A 363 -7.83 -4.99 -18.45
CA TRP A 363 -8.73 -3.85 -18.60
C TRP A 363 -8.91 -3.46 -20.06
N ASN A 364 -7.82 -3.34 -20.83
CA ASN A 364 -7.89 -2.99 -22.25
C ASN A 364 -8.53 -4.10 -23.10
N HIS A 365 -8.37 -5.37 -22.70
CA HIS A 365 -8.97 -6.54 -23.38
C HIS A 365 -10.42 -6.83 -22.92
N ASN A 366 -10.91 -6.14 -21.89
CA ASN A 366 -12.16 -6.45 -21.17
C ASN A 366 -13.39 -6.57 -22.07
N GLU A 367 -13.69 -5.57 -22.91
CA GLU A 367 -14.90 -5.60 -23.75
C GLU A 367 -14.85 -6.74 -24.79
N ARG A 368 -13.65 -7.14 -25.27
CA ARG A 368 -13.50 -8.31 -26.15
C ARG A 368 -13.76 -9.61 -25.38
N MET A 369 -13.24 -9.76 -24.16
CA MET A 369 -13.58 -10.90 -23.30
C MET A 369 -15.09 -10.95 -23.02
N ARG A 370 -15.69 -9.82 -22.64
CA ARG A 370 -17.12 -9.68 -22.35
C ARG A 370 -18.00 -10.15 -23.51
N MET A 371 -17.73 -9.67 -24.74
CA MET A 371 -18.47 -10.08 -25.94
C MET A 371 -18.29 -11.57 -26.29
N LEU A 372 -17.13 -12.16 -26.03
CA LEU A 372 -16.88 -13.59 -26.27
C LEU A 372 -17.59 -14.45 -25.22
N MET A 373 -17.48 -14.09 -23.94
CA MET A 373 -18.16 -14.78 -22.84
C MET A 373 -19.69 -14.72 -23.01
N GLU A 374 -20.24 -13.57 -23.39
CA GLU A 374 -21.65 -13.37 -23.74
C GLU A 374 -22.10 -14.33 -24.87
N LYS A 375 -21.35 -14.41 -25.97
CA LYS A 375 -21.61 -15.37 -27.07
C LYS A 375 -21.49 -16.84 -26.66
N MET A 376 -20.71 -17.15 -25.63
CA MET A 376 -20.50 -18.52 -25.13
C MET A 376 -21.44 -18.90 -23.96
N GLY A 377 -22.39 -18.03 -23.58
CA GLY A 377 -23.27 -18.25 -22.43
C GLY A 377 -22.53 -18.28 -21.08
N LEU A 378 -21.37 -17.62 -21.00
CA LEU A 378 -20.52 -17.59 -19.81
C LEU A 378 -20.70 -16.26 -19.05
N PRO A 379 -20.98 -16.28 -17.74
CA PRO A 379 -21.01 -15.06 -16.94
C PRO A 379 -19.58 -14.52 -16.73
N MET A 380 -19.42 -13.19 -16.83
CA MET A 380 -18.14 -12.53 -16.49
C MET A 380 -17.70 -12.90 -15.07
N PRO A 381 -16.42 -13.30 -14.85
CA PRO A 381 -15.95 -13.69 -13.54
C PRO A 381 -15.92 -12.47 -12.63
N ARG A 382 -16.19 -12.66 -11.34
CA ARG A 382 -16.04 -11.63 -10.31
C ARG A 382 -15.02 -12.09 -9.27
N PHE A 383 -14.27 -11.14 -8.71
CA PHE A 383 -13.18 -11.41 -7.75
C PHE A 383 -13.36 -10.59 -6.47
N ASN A 384 -12.94 -11.13 -5.33
CA ASN A 384 -12.59 -10.32 -4.15
C ASN A 384 -11.08 -9.99 -4.14
N GLU A 385 -10.60 -9.24 -3.13
CA GLU A 385 -9.17 -8.85 -3.03
C GLU A 385 -8.25 -10.07 -3.00
N LYS A 386 -8.48 -11.06 -2.12
CA LYS A 386 -7.64 -12.27 -2.05
C LYS A 386 -7.69 -13.08 -3.35
N GLU A 387 -8.88 -13.27 -3.93
CA GLU A 387 -9.00 -14.00 -5.21
C GLU A 387 -8.24 -13.33 -6.35
N MET A 388 -8.12 -11.99 -6.34
CA MET A 388 -7.33 -11.25 -7.31
C MET A 388 -5.82 -11.40 -7.02
N THR A 389 -5.40 -11.32 -5.76
CA THR A 389 -4.00 -11.53 -5.35
C THR A 389 -3.52 -12.93 -5.70
N ASP A 390 -4.27 -13.97 -5.33
CA ASP A 390 -3.95 -15.37 -5.61
C ASP A 390 -3.83 -15.62 -7.13
N LEU A 391 -4.81 -15.14 -7.91
CA LEU A 391 -4.81 -15.27 -9.37
C LEU A 391 -3.60 -14.57 -10.01
N PHE A 392 -3.29 -13.34 -9.61
CA PHE A 392 -2.18 -12.57 -10.18
C PHE A 392 -0.84 -13.18 -9.78
N PHE A 393 -0.69 -13.63 -8.52
CA PHE A 393 0.49 -14.37 -8.07
C PHE A 393 0.70 -15.64 -8.90
N PHE A 394 -0.34 -16.46 -9.09
CA PHE A 394 -0.28 -17.64 -9.97
C PHE A 394 0.17 -17.30 -11.39
N LEU A 395 -0.38 -16.26 -12.02
CA LEU A 395 -0.02 -15.86 -13.40
C LEU A 395 1.43 -15.36 -13.49
N VAL A 396 1.88 -14.51 -12.56
CA VAL A 396 3.26 -14.00 -12.50
C VAL A 396 4.26 -15.14 -12.26
N SER A 397 4.02 -15.99 -11.26
CA SER A 397 4.91 -17.14 -10.98
C SER A 397 4.89 -18.20 -12.08
N SER A 398 3.84 -18.25 -12.91
CA SER A 398 3.75 -19.14 -14.08
C SER A 398 4.44 -18.61 -15.34
N ARG A 399 4.95 -17.37 -15.35
CA ARG A 399 5.70 -16.82 -16.50
C ARG A 399 6.88 -17.73 -16.87
N ILE A 400 7.23 -17.74 -18.15
CA ILE A 400 8.52 -18.21 -18.64
C ILE A 400 9.40 -16.98 -18.76
N LYS A 401 10.46 -16.89 -17.94
CA LYS A 401 11.51 -15.89 -18.14
C LYS A 401 12.39 -16.38 -19.27
N TYR A 402 12.32 -15.72 -20.42
CA TYR A 402 13.35 -15.85 -21.43
C TYR A 402 14.57 -15.07 -20.94
N GLU A 403 15.69 -15.77 -20.76
CA GLU A 403 17.00 -15.13 -20.63
C GLU A 403 17.33 -14.41 -21.95
N LYS A 404 17.97 -13.24 -21.86
CA LYS A 404 18.27 -12.34 -22.97
C LYS A 404 19.78 -12.18 -23.14
#